data_AF-A0A7W0JJI6-F1
#
_entry.id   AF-A0A7W0JJI6-F1
#
_cell.length_a   1.000
_cell.length_b   1.000
_cell.length_c   1.000
_cell.angle_alpha   90.00
_cell.angle_beta   90.00
_cell.angle_gamma   90.00
#
_symmetry.space_group_name_H-M   'P 1'
#
loop_
_entity.id
_entity.type
_entity.pdbx_description
1 polymer ?
#
loop_
_entity_poly.entity_id
_entity_poly.type
_entity_poly.pdbx_seq_one_letter_code
_entity_poly.pdbx_strand_id
1 'polypeptide(L)'
;MQRMVKPMPKEGTRQRHSQPEYLSVRDFDKLQHYSNRALIWIKLYVELLDDYKFQQLPDDAKFHLVGLMLLAARTGNRLPNDAAYLARQIGANTQIQIGILLQSGFLIPAKRLKAKGQSASRVLAQNRTDKNRADETTTDETARSASVVVGSRYSREQVRRYVENCRSNGQAIESIEALTTTLYKSGDADAQIASFLEEVDSDSSDLRRQIEAARLERQREESKSKGERQ
;
A
#
# COMPACT_ATOMS: atom_id res chain seq x y z
N MET A 1 -21.36 -74.26 38.13
CA MET A 1 -21.93 -73.09 37.44
C MET A 1 -20.81 -72.09 37.13
N GLN A 2 -20.18 -72.22 35.95
CA GLN A 2 -19.12 -71.30 35.50
C GLN A 2 -19.78 -70.02 34.96
N ARG A 3 -19.45 -68.86 35.56
CA ARG A 3 -19.93 -67.55 35.09
C ARG A 3 -19.13 -67.14 33.85
N MET A 4 -19.82 -67.12 32.72
CA MET A 4 -19.34 -66.66 31.42
C MET A 4 -19.15 -65.13 31.47
N VAL A 5 -17.90 -64.67 31.58
CA VAL A 5 -17.57 -63.24 31.52
C VAL A 5 -17.58 -62.83 30.05
N LYS A 6 -18.55 -62.01 29.66
CA LYS A 6 -18.64 -61.42 28.30
C LYS A 6 -17.43 -60.51 28.07
N PRO A 7 -16.73 -60.61 26.92
CA PRO A 7 -15.63 -59.72 26.61
C PRO A 7 -16.16 -58.30 26.38
N MET A 8 -15.51 -57.33 27.03
CA MET A 8 -15.77 -55.90 26.83
C MET A 8 -15.55 -55.49 25.38
N PRO A 9 -16.36 -54.56 24.84
CA PRO A 9 -16.13 -53.98 23.53
C PRO A 9 -14.82 -53.19 23.55
N LYS A 10 -13.92 -53.51 22.62
CA LYS A 10 -12.66 -52.78 22.42
C LYS A 10 -13.01 -51.33 22.08
N GLU A 11 -12.58 -50.42 22.95
CA GLU A 11 -12.75 -48.98 22.76
C GLU A 11 -12.27 -48.59 21.37
N GLY A 12 -13.20 -47.97 20.63
CA GLY A 12 -12.98 -47.51 19.28
C GLY A 12 -11.78 -46.57 19.22
N THR A 13 -10.98 -46.80 18.20
CA THR A 13 -9.88 -45.96 17.71
C THR A 13 -10.29 -44.48 17.74
N ARG A 14 -9.90 -43.75 18.80
CA ARG A 14 -9.94 -42.28 18.80
C ARG A 14 -9.11 -41.85 17.60
N GLN A 15 -9.76 -41.36 16.55
CA GLN A 15 -9.08 -40.70 15.44
C GLN A 15 -8.28 -39.55 16.04
N ARG A 16 -6.97 -39.74 16.20
CA ARG A 16 -6.06 -38.64 16.48
C ARG A 16 -6.15 -37.74 15.26
N HIS A 17 -6.89 -36.65 15.34
CA HIS A 17 -6.79 -35.59 14.34
C HIS A 17 -5.32 -35.18 14.31
N SER A 18 -4.58 -35.67 13.30
CA SER A 18 -3.19 -35.32 13.12
C SER A 18 -3.16 -33.82 12.86
N GLN A 19 -2.63 -33.05 13.81
CA GLN A 19 -2.44 -31.63 13.61
C GLN A 19 -1.64 -31.43 12.32
N PRO A 20 -1.96 -30.39 11.53
CA PRO A 20 -1.22 -30.12 10.32
C PRO A 20 0.24 -29.83 10.69
N GLU A 21 1.18 -30.43 9.97
CA GLU A 21 2.61 -30.24 10.20
C GLU A 21 3.05 -28.81 9.84
N TYR A 22 2.35 -28.20 8.88
CA TYR A 22 2.61 -26.85 8.38
C TYR A 22 1.33 -26.03 8.26
N LEU A 23 1.49 -24.72 8.38
CA LEU A 23 0.47 -23.68 8.30
C LEU A 23 0.83 -22.71 7.16
N SER A 24 -0.19 -22.03 6.65
CA SER A 24 -0.06 -20.98 5.64
C SER A 24 -0.93 -19.79 6.05
N VAL A 25 -0.47 -18.59 5.72
CA VAL A 25 -1.26 -17.36 5.81
C VAL A 25 -2.31 -17.39 4.69
N ARG A 26 -3.56 -17.10 5.05
CA ARG A 26 -4.66 -16.98 4.09
C ARG A 26 -4.42 -15.80 3.15
N ASP A 27 -4.79 -15.97 1.88
CA ASP A 27 -4.71 -14.92 0.85
C ASP A 27 -3.30 -14.31 0.70
N PHE A 28 -2.25 -15.10 0.97
CA PHE A 28 -0.86 -14.65 0.95
C PHE A 28 -0.45 -14.03 -0.39
N ASP A 29 -1.00 -14.51 -1.50
CA ASP A 29 -0.74 -13.96 -2.83
C ASP A 29 -1.20 -12.50 -2.98
N LYS A 30 -2.13 -12.02 -2.14
CA LYS A 30 -2.49 -10.60 -2.09
C LYS A 30 -1.42 -9.77 -1.39
N LEU A 31 -0.76 -10.34 -0.38
CA LEU A 31 0.25 -9.64 0.41
C LEU A 31 1.53 -9.40 -0.40
N GLN A 32 1.71 -10.08 -1.54
CA GLN A 32 2.93 -9.97 -2.32
C GLN A 32 2.74 -10.35 -3.80
N HIS A 33 3.37 -9.57 -4.67
CA HIS A 33 3.33 -9.81 -6.12
C HIS A 33 4.60 -10.50 -6.68
N TYR A 34 5.71 -10.51 -5.94
CA TYR A 34 6.96 -11.08 -6.43
C TYR A 34 7.01 -12.60 -6.19
N SER A 35 7.15 -13.38 -7.25
CA SER A 35 7.27 -14.84 -7.18
C SER A 35 8.71 -15.35 -7.25
N ASN A 36 9.66 -14.54 -7.71
CA ASN A 36 11.01 -15.01 -8.08
C ASN A 36 12.17 -14.15 -7.55
N ARG A 37 11.97 -13.45 -6.43
CA ARG A 37 12.99 -12.61 -5.78
C ARG A 37 12.91 -12.70 -4.26
N ALA A 38 14.03 -12.43 -3.60
CA ALA A 38 14.06 -12.25 -2.15
C ALA A 38 13.26 -10.99 -1.77
N LEU A 39 12.49 -11.10 -0.70
CA LEU A 39 11.46 -10.12 -0.37
C LEU A 39 11.96 -9.19 0.70
N ILE A 40 11.84 -7.90 0.42
CA ILE A 40 12.24 -6.82 1.32
C ILE A 40 11.04 -6.23 2.07
N TRP A 41 9.82 -6.41 1.57
CA TRP A 41 8.58 -5.92 2.18
C TRP A 41 7.38 -6.80 1.79
N ILE A 42 6.29 -6.67 2.55
CA ILE A 42 4.97 -7.22 2.23
C ILE A 42 3.94 -6.08 2.20
N LYS A 43 2.84 -6.24 1.47
CA LYS A 43 1.69 -5.33 1.50
C LYS A 43 0.85 -5.65 2.72
N LEU A 44 0.63 -4.66 3.57
CA LEU A 44 -0.42 -4.70 4.59
C LEU A 44 -1.58 -3.83 4.11
N TYR A 45 -2.75 -4.43 3.94
CA TYR A 45 -3.94 -3.71 3.48
C TYR A 45 -4.62 -3.02 4.64
N VAL A 46 -5.03 -1.76 4.44
CA VAL A 46 -5.74 -0.97 5.46
C VAL A 46 -7.04 -1.64 5.89
N GLU A 47 -7.72 -2.33 4.96
CA GLU A 47 -8.92 -3.13 5.20
C GLU A 47 -8.75 -4.19 6.31
N LEU A 48 -7.52 -4.59 6.66
CA LEU A 48 -7.27 -5.47 7.80
C LEU A 48 -7.78 -4.86 9.11
N LEU A 49 -7.74 -3.53 9.24
CA LEU A 49 -8.28 -2.82 10.41
C LEU A 49 -9.81 -2.84 10.45
N ASP A 50 -10.47 -3.06 9.32
CA ASP A 50 -11.93 -3.20 9.20
C ASP A 50 -12.41 -4.66 9.34
N ASP A 51 -11.50 -5.63 9.31
CA ASP A 51 -11.83 -7.05 9.50
C ASP A 51 -12.24 -7.29 10.96
N TYR A 52 -13.53 -7.58 11.16
CA TYR A 52 -14.10 -7.88 12.47
C TYR A 52 -13.36 -8.99 13.23
N LYS A 53 -12.89 -10.03 12.51
CA LYS A 53 -12.14 -11.12 13.14
C LYS A 53 -10.76 -10.68 13.58
N PHE A 54 -10.14 -9.73 12.88
CA PHE A 54 -8.87 -9.13 13.29
C PHE A 54 -9.06 -8.26 14.53
N GLN A 55 -10.13 -7.45 14.56
CA GLN A 55 -10.45 -6.59 15.71
C GLN A 55 -10.68 -7.40 16.99
N GLN A 56 -11.27 -8.58 16.89
CA GLN A 56 -11.50 -9.50 18.02
C GLN A 56 -10.24 -10.18 18.57
N LEU A 57 -9.12 -10.13 17.83
CA LEU A 57 -7.89 -10.76 18.31
C LEU A 57 -7.34 -10.01 19.54
N PRO A 58 -6.73 -10.74 20.50
CA PRO A 58 -5.85 -10.13 21.48
C PRO A 58 -4.74 -9.29 20.82
N ASP A 59 -4.31 -8.21 21.46
CA ASP A 59 -3.35 -7.28 20.86
C ASP A 59 -1.99 -7.92 20.53
N ASP A 60 -1.55 -8.86 21.36
CA ASP A 60 -0.36 -9.66 21.08
C ASP A 60 -0.58 -10.56 19.85
N ALA A 61 -1.74 -11.19 19.73
CA ALA A 61 -2.09 -12.01 18.56
C ALA A 61 -2.17 -11.20 17.26
N LYS A 62 -2.59 -9.93 17.30
CA LYS A 62 -2.55 -9.02 16.15
C LYS A 62 -1.12 -8.82 15.66
N PHE A 63 -0.19 -8.53 16.58
CA PHE A 63 1.22 -8.35 16.23
C PHE A 63 1.86 -9.67 15.77
N HIS A 64 1.54 -10.79 16.44
CA HIS A 64 1.99 -12.11 16.00
C HIS A 64 1.55 -12.40 14.57
N LEU A 65 0.31 -12.08 14.20
CA LEU A 65 -0.18 -12.27 12.85
C LEU A 65 0.67 -11.48 11.83
N VAL A 66 0.95 -10.21 12.09
CA VAL A 66 1.81 -9.38 11.22
C VAL A 66 3.23 -9.97 11.11
N GLY A 67 3.82 -10.40 12.22
CA GLY A 67 5.12 -11.08 12.22
C GLY A 67 5.10 -12.39 11.42
N LEU A 68 4.02 -13.17 11.53
CA LEU A 68 3.84 -14.40 10.78
C LEU A 68 3.64 -14.15 9.27
N MET A 69 3.01 -13.04 8.87
CA MET A 69 2.93 -12.63 7.46
C MET A 69 4.33 -12.32 6.89
N LEU A 70 5.18 -11.64 7.66
CA LEU A 70 6.58 -11.39 7.28
C LEU A 70 7.39 -12.68 7.18
N LEU A 71 7.21 -13.59 8.14
CA LEU A 71 7.87 -14.89 8.13
C LEU A 71 7.37 -15.77 6.97
N ALA A 72 6.10 -15.70 6.63
CA ALA A 72 5.51 -16.38 5.48
C ALA A 72 6.16 -15.90 4.18
N ALA A 73 6.41 -14.59 4.03
CA ALA A 73 7.16 -14.07 2.89
C ALA A 73 8.56 -14.65 2.77
N ARG A 74 9.29 -14.79 3.88
CA ARG A 74 10.63 -15.42 3.87
C ARG A 74 10.62 -16.91 3.56
N THR A 75 9.53 -17.61 3.88
CA THR A 75 9.44 -19.09 3.84
C THR A 75 8.57 -19.63 2.70
N GLY A 76 8.08 -18.76 1.80
CA GLY A 76 7.18 -19.18 0.72
C GLY A 76 5.83 -19.66 1.24
N ASN A 77 5.29 -18.98 2.26
CA ASN A 77 4.02 -19.25 2.91
C ASN A 77 3.89 -20.67 3.52
N ARG A 78 5.01 -21.22 3.99
CA ARG A 78 5.10 -22.55 4.62
C ARG A 78 5.69 -22.44 6.01
N LEU A 79 4.81 -22.22 6.99
CA LEU A 79 5.15 -22.03 8.40
C LEU A 79 5.07 -23.37 9.14
N PRO A 80 6.05 -23.78 9.95
CA PRO A 80 5.91 -24.97 10.79
C PRO A 80 4.83 -24.74 11.86
N ASN A 81 4.03 -25.76 12.16
CA ASN A 81 3.05 -25.71 13.24
C ASN A 81 3.72 -25.92 14.61
N ASP A 82 4.63 -25.00 14.97
CA ASP A 82 5.38 -24.98 16.21
C ASP A 82 5.42 -23.55 16.76
N ALA A 83 4.61 -23.30 17.79
CA ALA A 83 4.46 -21.97 18.37
C ALA A 83 5.77 -21.41 18.96
N ALA A 84 6.61 -22.27 19.56
CA ALA A 84 7.87 -21.84 20.17
C ALA A 84 8.90 -21.46 19.11
N TYR A 85 8.97 -22.25 18.03
CA TYR A 85 9.81 -21.91 16.88
C TYR A 85 9.36 -20.58 16.26
N LEU A 86 8.06 -20.44 15.99
CA LEU A 86 7.51 -19.24 15.35
C LEU A 86 7.75 -18.00 16.22
N ALA A 87 7.55 -18.10 17.53
CA ALA A 87 7.78 -17.00 18.48
C ALA A 87 9.23 -16.50 18.40
N ARG A 88 10.19 -17.43 18.39
CA ARG A 88 11.62 -17.09 18.23
C ARG A 88 11.92 -16.42 16.89
N GLN A 89 11.29 -16.85 15.81
CA GLN A 89 11.53 -16.27 14.48
C GLN A 89 11.01 -14.84 14.34
N ILE A 90 9.91 -14.51 15.02
CA ILE A 90 9.29 -13.17 14.95
C ILE A 90 9.68 -12.27 16.13
N GLY A 91 10.50 -12.76 17.07
CA GLY A 91 10.89 -12.01 18.26
C GLY A 91 9.74 -11.78 19.25
N ALA A 92 8.77 -12.69 19.31
CA ALA A 92 7.67 -12.59 20.26
C ALA A 92 8.11 -12.99 21.68
N ASN A 93 7.74 -12.17 22.66
CA ASN A 93 7.96 -12.45 24.08
C ASN A 93 6.77 -13.17 24.73
N THR A 94 5.64 -13.24 24.02
CA THR A 94 4.43 -13.98 24.45
C THR A 94 4.23 -15.22 23.60
N GLN A 95 3.46 -16.17 24.11
CA GLN A 95 3.19 -17.42 23.41
C GLN A 95 2.26 -17.18 22.21
N ILE A 96 2.66 -17.65 21.03
CA ILE A 96 1.81 -17.57 19.84
C ILE A 96 0.61 -18.50 19.99
N GLN A 97 -0.59 -17.92 20.02
CA GLN A 97 -1.86 -18.63 20.11
C GLN A 97 -2.32 -19.11 18.73
N ILE A 98 -1.64 -20.12 18.18
CA ILE A 98 -1.93 -20.69 16.84
C ILE A 98 -3.41 -21.07 16.69
N GLY A 99 -4.02 -21.63 17.75
CA GLY A 99 -5.43 -22.02 17.75
C GLY A 99 -6.37 -20.86 17.43
N ILE A 100 -6.14 -19.68 18.02
CA ILE A 100 -6.97 -18.50 17.76
C ILE A 100 -6.80 -18.03 16.32
N LEU A 101 -5.57 -17.99 15.81
CA LEU A 101 -5.28 -17.56 14.44
C LEU A 101 -5.84 -18.52 13.36
N LEU A 102 -5.92 -19.81 13.69
CA LEU A 102 -6.61 -20.81 12.87
C LEU A 102 -8.12 -20.63 12.92
N GLN A 103 -8.70 -20.43 14.11
CA GLN A 103 -10.15 -20.25 14.30
C GLN A 103 -10.66 -18.97 13.65
N SER A 104 -9.90 -17.88 13.72
CA SER A 104 -10.22 -16.62 13.03
C SER A 104 -10.03 -16.73 11.50
N GLY A 105 -9.32 -17.76 11.03
CA GLY A 105 -9.09 -18.01 9.61
C GLY A 105 -8.00 -17.15 8.98
N PHE A 106 -7.11 -16.57 9.78
CA PHE A 106 -5.91 -15.89 9.24
C PHE A 106 -4.80 -16.89 8.89
N LEU A 107 -4.74 -17.99 9.63
CA LEU A 107 -3.93 -19.15 9.28
C LEU A 107 -4.83 -20.28 8.79
N ILE A 108 -4.30 -21.07 7.86
CA ILE A 108 -4.92 -22.29 7.35
C ILE A 108 -3.91 -23.43 7.37
N PRO A 109 -4.34 -24.70 7.49
CA PRO A 109 -3.47 -25.84 7.26
C PRO A 109 -2.83 -25.77 5.86
N ALA A 110 -1.50 -25.85 5.80
CA ALA A 110 -0.81 -25.84 4.52
C ALA A 110 -1.20 -27.09 3.72
N LYS A 111 -1.54 -26.92 2.43
CA LYS A 111 -1.68 -28.07 1.53
C LYS A 111 -0.33 -28.78 1.47
N ARG A 112 -0.32 -30.11 1.55
CA ARG A 112 0.90 -30.90 1.34
C ARG A 112 1.40 -30.67 -0.08
N LEU A 113 2.34 -29.73 -0.24
CA LEU A 113 3.05 -29.55 -1.50
C LEU A 113 3.95 -30.78 -1.67
N LYS A 114 3.76 -31.51 -2.78
CA LYS A 114 4.74 -32.51 -3.22
C LYS A 114 6.07 -31.77 -3.36
N ALA A 115 7.09 -32.21 -2.61
CA ALA A 115 8.36 -31.52 -2.51
C ALA A 115 8.98 -31.27 -3.89
N LYS A 116 8.92 -30.04 -4.38
CA LYS A 116 9.89 -29.53 -5.34
C LYS A 116 11.01 -28.93 -4.51
N GLY A 117 12.04 -29.73 -4.27
CA GLY A 117 13.22 -29.29 -3.53
C GLY A 117 13.86 -28.11 -4.23
N GLN A 118 13.82 -26.94 -3.59
CA GLN A 118 14.75 -25.86 -3.89
C GLN A 118 15.63 -25.67 -2.66
N SER A 119 16.89 -26.06 -2.85
CA SER A 119 17.95 -26.05 -1.85
C SER A 119 18.18 -24.63 -1.30
N ALA A 120 18.38 -24.54 0.01
CA ALA A 120 18.53 -23.31 0.79
C ALA A 120 19.87 -22.56 0.58
N SER A 121 20.60 -22.79 -0.51
CA SER A 121 21.97 -22.29 -0.68
C SER A 121 22.14 -21.06 -1.60
N ARG A 122 21.06 -20.40 -2.04
CA ARG A 122 21.17 -19.27 -3.01
C ARG A 122 20.89 -17.87 -2.44
N VAL A 123 20.76 -17.70 -1.12
CA VAL A 123 20.39 -16.39 -0.52
C VAL A 123 21.62 -15.54 -0.13
N LEU A 124 22.85 -16.06 -0.18
CA LEU A 124 24.05 -15.34 0.32
C LEU A 124 25.00 -14.76 -0.74
N ALA A 125 24.69 -14.82 -2.04
CA ALA A 125 25.67 -14.49 -3.10
C ALA A 125 25.35 -13.28 -4.00
N GLN A 126 24.34 -12.45 -3.72
CA GLN A 126 23.91 -11.39 -4.66
C GLN A 126 23.96 -9.96 -4.09
N ASN A 127 24.91 -9.67 -3.20
CA ASN A 127 25.09 -8.33 -2.63
C ASN A 127 26.33 -7.56 -3.15
N ARG A 128 26.91 -7.97 -4.27
CA ARG A 128 27.96 -7.19 -4.95
C ARG A 128 27.77 -7.29 -6.46
N THR A 129 27.93 -6.13 -7.10
CA THR A 129 27.84 -5.82 -8.54
C THR A 129 26.43 -5.80 -9.13
N ASP A 130 25.83 -4.63 -9.32
CA ASP A 130 26.00 -3.94 -10.61
C ASP A 130 25.50 -2.49 -10.60
N LYS A 131 26.39 -1.68 -11.14
CA LYS A 131 26.29 -0.25 -11.44
C LYS A 131 25.88 -0.17 -12.91
N ASN A 132 25.00 0.77 -13.25
CA ASN A 132 24.65 1.22 -14.61
C ASN A 132 23.94 0.21 -15.54
N ARG A 133 22.67 0.46 -15.88
CA ARG A 133 22.24 0.62 -17.28
C ARG A 133 20.84 1.27 -17.38
N ALA A 134 20.77 2.27 -18.24
CA ALA A 134 19.57 2.99 -18.64
C ALA A 134 18.74 2.23 -19.69
N ASP A 135 17.52 2.74 -19.88
CA ASP A 135 16.55 2.54 -20.95
C ASP A 135 15.96 1.14 -21.19
N GLU A 136 14.63 1.05 -21.12
CA GLU A 136 13.82 1.08 -22.35
C GLU A 136 12.32 1.28 -22.04
N THR A 137 11.75 2.22 -22.77
CA THR A 137 10.35 2.64 -22.85
C THR A 137 9.50 1.52 -23.47
N THR A 138 8.31 1.28 -22.95
CA THR A 138 7.22 0.72 -23.78
C THR A 138 5.91 1.35 -23.36
N THR A 139 5.42 2.20 -24.25
CA THR A 139 4.11 2.83 -24.28
C THR A 139 3.02 1.77 -24.32
N ASP A 140 2.00 1.90 -23.47
CA ASP A 140 0.67 1.39 -23.79
C ASP A 140 -0.37 2.35 -23.19
N GLU A 141 -0.86 3.24 -24.04
CA GLU A 141 -2.14 3.92 -23.83
C GLU A 141 -3.25 2.91 -24.17
N THR A 142 -4.22 2.71 -23.29
CA THR A 142 -5.61 3.19 -23.48
C THR A 142 -6.51 2.65 -22.36
N ALA A 143 -7.41 3.54 -21.90
CA ALA A 143 -8.75 3.27 -21.37
C ALA A 143 -9.00 3.36 -19.84
N ARG A 144 -9.58 4.52 -19.49
CA ARG A 144 -10.81 4.71 -18.69
C ARG A 144 -10.79 4.19 -17.24
N SER A 145 -10.81 5.13 -16.29
CA SER A 145 -12.02 5.57 -15.56
C SER A 145 -11.64 6.25 -14.24
N ALA A 146 -12.51 7.15 -13.81
CA ALA A 146 -12.34 7.99 -12.64
C ALA A 146 -12.33 7.18 -11.34
N SER A 147 -11.28 7.33 -10.51
CA SER A 147 -11.35 7.24 -9.05
C SER A 147 -9.99 7.52 -8.37
N VAL A 148 -9.97 8.54 -7.51
CA VAL A 148 -9.30 8.61 -6.19
C VAL A 148 -7.75 8.65 -6.13
N VAL A 149 -7.27 9.88 -5.89
CA VAL A 149 -6.21 10.38 -4.98
C VAL A 149 -5.24 9.37 -4.34
N VAL A 150 -3.92 9.62 -4.45
CA VAL A 150 -2.97 9.56 -3.29
C VAL A 150 -1.80 10.53 -3.52
N GLY A 151 -1.65 11.57 -2.69
CA GLY A 151 -0.34 12.05 -2.20
C GLY A 151 0.14 13.47 -2.53
N SER A 152 -0.52 14.24 -3.40
CA SER A 152 -0.27 15.70 -3.51
C SER A 152 -1.57 16.45 -3.24
N ARG A 153 -1.48 17.59 -2.53
CA ARG A 153 -2.63 18.45 -2.22
C ARG A 153 -3.20 19.17 -3.45
N TYR A 154 -2.52 19.09 -4.60
CA TYR A 154 -2.90 19.80 -5.82
C TYR A 154 -3.57 18.88 -6.84
N SER A 155 -4.56 19.44 -7.53
CA SER A 155 -5.22 18.79 -8.66
C SER A 155 -4.28 18.63 -9.85
N ARG A 156 -4.55 17.65 -10.72
CA ARG A 156 -3.80 17.45 -11.98
C ARG A 156 -3.73 18.70 -12.84
N GLU A 157 -4.78 19.53 -12.79
CA GLU A 157 -4.86 20.78 -13.54
C GLU A 157 -3.90 21.86 -13.00
N GLN A 158 -3.78 21.97 -11.67
CA GLN A 158 -2.83 22.87 -11.02
C GLN A 158 -1.37 22.48 -11.33
N VAL A 159 -1.07 21.18 -11.29
CA VAL A 159 0.25 20.66 -11.66
C VAL A 159 0.54 20.93 -13.15
N ARG A 160 -0.45 20.77 -14.02
CA ARG A 160 -0.33 21.06 -15.46
C ARG A 160 0.03 22.52 -15.72
N ARG A 161 -0.67 23.47 -15.08
CA ARG A 161 -0.40 24.91 -15.22
C ARG A 161 1.01 25.28 -14.77
N TYR A 162 1.47 24.71 -13.67
CA TYR A 162 2.84 24.91 -13.19
C TYR A 162 3.88 24.42 -14.21
N VAL A 163 3.71 23.21 -14.76
CA VAL A 163 4.62 22.65 -15.77
C VAL A 163 4.66 23.49 -17.05
N GLU A 164 3.50 24.00 -17.50
CA GLU A 164 3.43 24.90 -18.66
C GLU A 164 4.15 26.24 -18.40
N ASN A 165 4.05 26.79 -17.19
CA ASN A 165 4.79 27.99 -16.79
C ASN A 165 6.32 27.75 -16.75
N CYS A 166 6.77 26.65 -16.14
CA CYS A 166 8.19 26.30 -16.11
C CYS A 166 8.79 26.11 -17.52
N ARG A 167 8.04 25.50 -18.44
CA ARG A 167 8.45 25.39 -19.86
C ARG A 167 8.58 26.76 -20.52
N SER A 168 7.64 27.67 -20.25
CA SER A 168 7.64 29.02 -20.80
C SER A 168 8.82 29.86 -20.27
N ASN A 169 9.27 29.59 -19.04
CA ASN A 169 10.42 30.21 -18.40
C ASN A 169 11.76 29.49 -18.68
N GLY A 170 11.78 28.51 -19.60
CA GLY A 170 13.00 27.83 -20.04
C GLY A 170 13.56 26.80 -19.05
N GLN A 171 12.78 26.37 -18.06
CA GLN A 171 13.19 25.32 -17.12
C GLN A 171 12.96 23.92 -17.72
N ALA A 172 13.98 23.06 -17.62
CA ALA A 172 13.96 21.70 -18.17
C ALA A 172 13.15 20.75 -17.28
N ILE A 173 11.84 20.67 -17.52
CA ILE A 173 10.97 19.66 -16.91
C ILE A 173 10.61 18.64 -17.98
N GLU A 174 11.23 17.47 -17.88
CA GLU A 174 11.21 16.41 -18.89
C GLU A 174 9.79 15.88 -19.15
N SER A 175 8.94 15.74 -18.13
CA SER A 175 7.52 15.39 -18.30
C SER A 175 6.67 15.69 -17.06
N ILE A 176 5.34 15.78 -17.26
CA ILE A 176 4.36 15.91 -16.17
C ILE A 176 4.46 14.71 -15.20
N GLU A 177 4.70 13.51 -15.73
CA GLU A 177 4.84 12.28 -14.94
C GLU A 177 6.12 12.27 -14.09
N ALA A 178 7.22 12.80 -14.63
CA ALA A 178 8.48 12.95 -13.90
C ALA A 178 8.31 13.95 -12.74
N LEU A 179 7.59 15.05 -12.96
CA LEU A 179 7.30 16.02 -11.90
C LEU A 179 6.39 15.43 -10.83
N THR A 180 5.33 14.73 -11.24
CA THR A 180 4.39 14.06 -10.32
C THR A 180 5.11 13.04 -9.45
N THR A 181 6.04 12.28 -10.02
CA THR A 181 6.87 11.32 -9.28
C THR A 181 7.87 11.98 -8.34
N THR A 182 8.40 13.14 -8.71
CA THR A 182 9.34 13.92 -7.88
C THR A 182 8.63 14.62 -6.71
N LEU A 183 7.43 15.15 -6.97
CA LEU A 183 6.50 15.68 -5.96
C LEU A 183 6.25 14.66 -4.85
N TYR A 184 6.06 13.38 -5.20
CA TYR A 184 5.86 12.30 -4.22
C TYR A 184 7.09 11.98 -3.37
N LYS A 185 8.31 12.35 -3.79
CA LYS A 185 9.56 11.90 -3.13
C LYS A 185 10.19 12.94 -2.22
N SER A 186 10.11 14.22 -2.52
CA SER A 186 10.86 15.25 -1.78
C SER A 186 10.01 16.28 -1.02
N GLY A 187 8.72 16.47 -1.35
CA GLY A 187 7.88 17.52 -0.75
C GLY A 187 8.28 18.96 -1.13
N ASP A 188 9.51 19.20 -1.59
CA ASP A 188 10.01 20.51 -2.03
C ASP A 188 9.22 21.07 -3.22
N ALA A 189 8.78 20.20 -4.12
CA ALA A 189 8.03 20.62 -5.30
C ALA A 189 6.59 21.05 -4.96
N ASP A 190 6.01 20.60 -3.83
CA ASP A 190 4.68 21.06 -3.38
C ASP A 190 4.73 22.54 -2.91
N ALA A 191 5.87 23.00 -2.39
CA ALA A 191 6.10 24.39 -1.99
C ALA A 191 6.24 25.33 -3.21
N GLN A 192 6.92 24.86 -4.26
CA GLN A 192 7.09 25.63 -5.50
C GLN A 192 5.75 25.80 -6.24
N ILE A 193 4.94 24.74 -6.28
CA ILE A 193 3.58 24.82 -6.85
C ILE A 193 2.69 25.76 -6.02
N ALA A 194 2.85 25.78 -4.69
CA ALA A 194 2.11 26.70 -3.81
C ALA A 194 2.39 28.15 -4.18
N SER A 195 3.68 28.51 -4.20
CA SER A 195 4.15 29.87 -4.46
C SER A 195 3.67 30.37 -5.82
N PHE A 196 3.76 29.52 -6.85
CA PHE A 196 3.30 29.87 -8.19
C PHE A 196 1.79 30.14 -8.25
N LEU A 197 0.98 29.29 -7.62
CA LEU A 197 -0.47 29.46 -7.64
C LEU A 197 -0.92 30.70 -6.85
N GLU A 198 -0.27 31.01 -5.74
CA GLU A 198 -0.55 32.23 -4.96
C GLU A 198 -0.22 33.51 -5.74
N GLU A 199 0.87 33.53 -6.51
CA GLU A 199 1.23 34.67 -7.38
C GLU A 199 0.22 34.90 -8.52
N VAL A 200 -0.19 33.82 -9.20
CA VAL A 200 -1.15 33.91 -10.32
C VAL A 200 -2.53 34.37 -9.86
N ASP A 201 -2.99 33.89 -8.69
CA ASP A 201 -4.28 34.30 -8.14
C ASP A 201 -4.24 35.75 -7.62
N SER A 202 -3.10 36.23 -7.10
CA SER A 202 -2.89 37.64 -6.73
C SER A 202 -3.00 38.56 -7.95
N ASP A 203 -2.29 38.26 -9.03
CA ASP A 203 -2.30 39.07 -10.27
C ASP A 203 -3.68 39.10 -10.92
N SER A 204 -4.42 37.98 -10.89
CA SER A 204 -5.80 37.92 -11.39
C SER A 204 -6.75 38.79 -10.56
N SER A 205 -6.55 38.83 -9.24
CA SER A 205 -7.37 39.64 -8.33
C SER A 205 -7.14 41.13 -8.53
N ASP A 206 -5.90 41.55 -8.77
CA ASP A 206 -5.55 42.96 -8.99
C ASP A 206 -6.00 43.44 -10.36
N LEU A 207 -5.91 42.60 -11.40
CA LEU A 207 -6.47 42.91 -12.72
C LEU A 207 -8.00 43.10 -12.66
N ARG A 208 -8.71 42.26 -11.88
CA ARG A 208 -10.15 42.40 -11.66
C ARG A 208 -10.51 43.71 -10.96
N ARG A 209 -9.72 44.12 -9.96
CA ARG A 209 -9.90 45.41 -9.27
C ARG A 209 -9.67 46.59 -10.22
N GLN A 210 -8.66 46.52 -11.08
CA GLN A 210 -8.40 47.57 -12.07
C GLN A 210 -9.54 47.68 -13.10
N ILE A 211 -10.08 46.56 -13.56
CA ILE A 211 -11.22 46.54 -14.49
C ILE A 211 -12.49 47.12 -13.84
N GLU A 212 -12.79 46.77 -12.58
CA GLU A 212 -13.92 47.36 -11.87
C GLU A 212 -13.75 48.86 -11.61
N ALA A 213 -12.55 49.30 -11.22
CA ALA A 213 -12.25 50.72 -11.01
C ALA A 213 -12.46 51.53 -12.30
N ALA A 214 -11.94 51.04 -13.43
CA ALA A 214 -12.13 51.67 -14.74
C ALA A 214 -13.61 51.71 -15.18
N ARG A 215 -14.40 50.70 -14.80
CA ARG A 215 -15.84 50.66 -15.10
C ARG A 215 -16.62 51.69 -14.27
N LEU A 216 -16.27 51.86 -13.00
CA LEU A 216 -16.83 52.85 -12.09
C LEU A 216 -16.51 54.29 -12.53
N GLU A 217 -15.30 54.55 -13.01
CA GLU A 217 -14.91 55.86 -13.53
C GLU A 217 -15.71 56.24 -14.78
N ARG A 218 -15.86 55.32 -15.73
CA ARG A 218 -16.71 55.55 -16.93
C ARG A 218 -18.16 55.85 -16.56
N GLN A 219 -18.74 55.13 -15.60
CA GLN A 219 -20.10 55.40 -15.12
C GLN A 219 -20.23 56.79 -14.45
N ARG A 220 -19.19 57.25 -13.74
CA ARG A 220 -19.15 58.60 -13.16
C ARG A 220 -19.07 59.69 -14.23
N GLU A 221 -18.27 59.49 -15.27
CA GLU A 221 -18.15 60.42 -16.40
C GLU A 221 -19.45 60.52 -17.20
N GLU A 222 -20.11 59.39 -17.48
CA GLU A 222 -21.41 59.34 -18.14
C GLU A 222 -22.52 60.03 -17.33
N SER A 223 -22.46 59.93 -16.00
CA SER A 223 -23.42 60.59 -15.10
C SER A 223 -23.21 62.11 -15.04
N LYS A 224 -21.95 62.58 -15.11
CA LYS A 224 -21.63 64.01 -15.19
C LYS A 224 -22.07 64.61 -16.53
N SER A 225 -21.81 63.91 -17.64
CA SER A 225 -22.19 64.37 -18.99
C SER A 225 -23.72 64.48 -19.19
N LYS A 226 -24.51 63.66 -18.49
CA LYS A 226 -25.98 63.75 -18.52
C LYS A 226 -26.54 64.88 -17.64
N GLY A 227 -25.81 65.30 -16.61
CA GLY A 227 -26.21 66.41 -15.72
C GLY A 227 -26.00 67.80 -16.33
N GLU A 228 -25.08 67.97 -17.28
CA GLU A 228 -24.80 69.25 -17.94
C GLU A 228 -25.71 69.57 -19.14
N ARG A 229 -26.65 68.67 -19.48
CA ARG A 229 -27.60 68.84 -20.59
C ARG A 229 -29.04 69.16 -20.14
N GLN A 230 -29.25 69.41 -18.85
CA GLN A 230 -30.52 69.88 -18.27
C GLN A 230 -30.35 71.30 -17.75
#